data_AF-A0A424HF75-F1
#
_entry.id   AF-A0A424HF75-F1
#
_cell.length_a   1.000
_cell.length_b   1.000
_cell.length_c   1.000
_cell.angle_alpha   90.00
_cell.angle_beta   90.00
_cell.angle_gamma   90.00
#
_symmetry.space_group_name_H-M   'P 1'
#
loop_
_entity.id
_entity.type
_entity.pdbx_description
1 polymer ?
#
loop_
_entity_poly.entity_id
_entity_poly.type
_entity_poly.pdbx_seq_one_letter_code
_entity_poly.pdbx_strand_id
1 'polypeptide(L)'
;MIIKFLSILILISLAVLGVNKVIKLERYNNEIIKVHIKLINNCELYDKAFMVKSIPSGKIAKFQDKTATLFLERSSKVKLEANDSFPGFHFSSLPVKVDTNVDLIADCSNSERLDNIFDSLNEQFKAD
;
A
#
# COMPACT_ATOMS: atom_id res chain seq x y z
N MET A 1 -29.28 43.71 4.80
CA MET A 1 -29.84 42.39 5.20
C MET A 1 -29.69 41.34 4.09
N ILE A 2 -30.05 41.67 2.85
CA ILE A 2 -30.01 40.75 1.69
C ILE A 2 -28.59 40.23 1.34
N ILE A 3 -27.57 41.10 1.35
CA ILE A 3 -26.18 40.69 1.02
C ILE A 3 -25.67 39.62 2.00
N LYS A 4 -25.94 39.77 3.30
CA LYS A 4 -25.56 38.77 4.33
C LYS A 4 -26.22 37.41 4.08
N PHE A 5 -27.49 37.41 3.65
CA PHE A 5 -28.21 36.18 3.30
C PHE A 5 -27.61 35.50 2.06
N LEU A 6 -27.25 36.28 1.03
CA LEU A 6 -26.57 35.76 -0.16
C LEU A 6 -25.18 35.17 0.17
N SER A 7 -24.40 35.83 1.02
CA SER A 7 -23.08 35.36 1.46
C SER A 7 -23.19 34.02 2.20
N ILE A 8 -24.19 33.86 3.07
CA ILE A 8 -24.45 32.61 3.79
C ILE A 8 -24.81 31.48 2.81
N LEU A 9 -25.64 31.77 1.82
CA LEU A 9 -26.08 30.79 0.82
C LEU A 9 -24.90 30.28 -0.05
N ILE A 10 -23.98 31.18 -0.41
CA ILE A 10 -22.75 30.83 -1.13
C ILE A 10 -21.84 29.95 -0.26
N LEU A 11 -21.66 30.28 1.03
CA LEU A 11 -20.85 29.49 1.96
C LEU A 11 -21.43 28.08 2.15
N ILE A 12 -22.76 27.95 2.29
CA ILE A 12 -23.44 26.66 2.40
C ILE A 12 -23.22 25.83 1.12
N SER A 13 -23.38 26.45 -0.05
CA SER A 13 -23.18 25.77 -1.34
C SER A 13 -21.75 25.23 -1.48
N LEU A 14 -20.74 26.03 -1.13
CA LEU A 14 -19.33 25.61 -1.13
C LEU A 14 -19.07 24.46 -0.15
N ALA A 15 -19.65 24.53 1.06
CA ALA A 15 -19.52 23.47 2.06
C ALA A 15 -20.13 22.15 1.57
N VAL A 16 -21.33 22.19 0.99
CA VAL A 16 -22.01 21.01 0.43
C VAL A 16 -21.19 20.38 -0.70
N LEU A 17 -20.62 21.19 -1.60
CA LEU A 17 -19.74 20.71 -2.67
C LEU A 17 -18.47 20.05 -2.11
N GLY A 18 -17.87 20.64 -1.07
CA GLY A 18 -16.71 20.09 -0.38
C GLY A 18 -17.01 18.71 0.22
N VAL A 19 -18.10 18.59 0.98
CA VAL A 19 -18.53 17.34 1.61
C VAL A 19 -18.80 16.26 0.57
N ASN A 20 -19.49 16.59 -0.52
CA ASN A 20 -19.76 15.64 -1.61
C ASN A 20 -18.48 15.07 -2.24
N LYS A 21 -17.45 15.90 -2.41
CA LYS A 21 -16.15 15.43 -2.91
C LYS A 21 -15.46 14.49 -1.93
N VAL A 22 -15.47 14.81 -0.64
CA VAL A 22 -14.86 13.98 0.41
C VAL A 22 -15.55 12.62 0.48
N ILE A 23 -16.88 12.58 0.53
CA ILE A 23 -17.66 11.33 0.56
C ILE A 23 -17.37 10.47 -0.67
N LYS A 24 -17.28 11.09 -1.86
CA LYS A 24 -16.97 10.36 -3.10
C LYS A 24 -15.57 9.73 -3.04
N LEU A 25 -14.59 10.46 -2.52
CA LEU A 25 -13.22 9.96 -2.37
C LEU A 25 -13.15 8.82 -1.34
N GLU A 26 -13.85 8.96 -0.22
CA GLU A 26 -13.92 7.92 0.82
C GLU A 26 -14.54 6.63 0.28
N ARG A 27 -15.64 6.71 -0.46
CA ARG A 27 -16.24 5.53 -1.12
C ARG A 27 -15.29 4.87 -2.11
N TYR A 28 -14.57 5.66 -2.90
CA TYR A 28 -13.59 5.12 -3.85
C TYR A 28 -12.43 4.41 -3.15
N ASN A 29 -11.96 4.95 -2.03
CA ASN A 29 -10.89 4.39 -1.23
C ASN A 29 -11.31 3.11 -0.48
N ASN A 30 -12.56 3.04 -0.02
CA ASN A 30 -13.11 1.90 0.72
C ASN A 30 -13.73 0.83 -0.20
N GLU A 31 -13.71 1.03 -1.51
CA GLU A 31 -14.16 0.04 -2.49
C GLU A 31 -13.26 -1.20 -2.41
N ILE A 32 -13.88 -2.38 -2.24
CA ILE A 32 -13.19 -3.66 -2.24
C ILE A 32 -12.93 -4.09 -3.69
N ILE A 33 -11.66 -4.26 -4.03
CA ILE A 33 -11.21 -4.73 -5.34
C ILE A 33 -10.53 -6.10 -5.23
N LYS A 34 -10.60 -6.87 -6.33
CA LYS A 34 -9.82 -8.10 -6.47
C LYS A 34 -8.40 -7.73 -6.93
N VAL A 35 -7.43 -8.01 -6.06
CA VAL A 35 -6.01 -7.72 -6.27
C VAL A 35 -5.32 -9.01 -6.73
N HIS A 36 -4.81 -9.01 -7.95
CA HIS A 36 -3.95 -10.06 -8.48
C HIS A 36 -2.49 -9.73 -8.17
N ILE A 37 -1.82 -10.61 -7.44
CA ILE A 37 -0.48 -10.36 -6.93
C ILE A 37 0.46 -11.39 -7.54
N LYS A 38 1.55 -10.91 -8.15
CA LYS A 38 2.60 -11.75 -8.72
C LYS A 38 3.88 -11.59 -7.91
N LEU A 39 4.50 -12.72 -7.59
CA LEU A 39 5.82 -12.74 -6.97
C LEU A 39 6.90 -12.68 -8.06
N ILE A 40 7.77 -11.67 -7.96
CA ILE A 40 9.03 -11.59 -8.69
C ILE A 40 10.12 -11.96 -7.67
N ASN A 41 10.56 -13.21 -7.71
CA ASN A 41 11.53 -13.73 -6.75
C ASN A 41 12.95 -13.65 -7.34
N ASN A 42 13.72 -12.67 -6.88
CA ASN A 42 15.14 -12.50 -7.22
C ASN A 42 16.06 -13.13 -6.15
N CYS A 43 15.48 -13.78 -5.13
CA CYS A 43 16.23 -14.51 -4.12
C CYS A 43 16.50 -15.95 -4.56
N GLU A 44 17.59 -16.55 -4.08
CA GLU A 44 17.87 -18.00 -4.21
C GLU A 44 17.03 -18.84 -3.21
N LEU A 45 15.76 -18.45 -3.01
CA LEU A 45 14.83 -19.08 -2.08
C LEU A 45 13.59 -19.58 -2.83
N TYR A 46 12.92 -20.59 -2.28
CA TYR A 46 11.66 -21.07 -2.85
C TYR A 46 10.55 -20.03 -2.71
N ASP A 47 9.70 -19.88 -3.72
CA ASP A 47 8.55 -18.96 -3.70
C ASP A 47 7.63 -19.17 -2.48
N LYS A 48 7.50 -20.42 -2.03
CA LYS A 48 6.73 -20.78 -0.83
C LYS A 48 7.26 -20.16 0.47
N ALA A 49 8.51 -19.69 0.49
CA ALA A 49 9.10 -19.00 1.63
C ALA A 49 8.47 -17.62 1.85
N PHE A 50 7.78 -17.07 0.84
CA PHE A 50 7.13 -15.77 0.89
C PHE A 50 5.60 -15.92 0.96
N MET A 51 4.97 -14.94 1.58
CA MET A 51 3.51 -14.75 1.55
C MET A 51 3.19 -13.26 1.44
N VAL A 52 1.97 -12.96 1.02
CA VAL A 52 1.44 -11.59 1.00
C VAL A 52 0.79 -11.30 2.34
N LYS A 53 0.97 -10.07 2.83
CA LYS A 53 0.19 -9.50 3.93
C LYS A 53 -0.33 -8.11 3.59
N SER A 54 -1.60 -7.85 3.89
CA SER A 54 -2.23 -6.54 3.69
C SER A 54 -2.11 -5.64 4.92
N ILE A 55 -2.14 -4.34 4.69
CA ILE A 55 -2.16 -3.28 5.70
C ILE A 55 -3.30 -2.31 5.34
N PRO A 56 -4.19 -1.94 6.30
CA PRO A 56 -4.16 -2.30 7.72
C PRO A 56 -4.86 -3.62 8.05
N SER A 57 -5.62 -4.21 7.12
CA SER A 57 -6.53 -5.33 7.41
C SER A 57 -5.86 -6.64 7.85
N GLY A 58 -4.55 -6.79 7.65
CA GLY A 58 -3.79 -7.97 8.10
C GLY A 58 -4.15 -9.28 7.37
N LYS A 59 -4.90 -9.22 6.28
CA LYS A 59 -5.24 -10.39 5.46
C LYS A 59 -3.96 -10.94 4.84
N ILE A 60 -3.86 -12.27 4.81
CA ILE A 60 -2.71 -12.97 4.25
C ILE A 60 -3.12 -13.81 3.04
N ALA A 61 -2.19 -13.99 2.10
CA ALA A 61 -2.33 -14.95 1.01
C ALA A 61 -1.00 -15.62 0.72
N LYS A 62 -1.02 -16.95 0.55
CA LYS A 62 0.15 -17.72 0.13
C LYS A 62 0.20 -17.77 -1.39
N PHE A 63 1.40 -17.80 -1.96
CA PHE A 63 1.58 -17.94 -3.40
C PHE A 63 1.30 -19.37 -3.85
N GLN A 64 0.57 -19.49 -4.96
CA GLN A 64 0.43 -20.69 -5.77
C GLN A 64 0.91 -20.34 -7.17
N ASP A 65 1.94 -21.03 -7.65
CA ASP A 65 2.57 -20.77 -8.94
C ASP A 65 2.93 -19.29 -9.16
N LYS A 66 3.59 -18.68 -8.15
CA LYS A 66 3.98 -17.25 -8.12
C LYS A 66 2.82 -16.26 -8.10
N THR A 67 1.58 -16.72 -7.94
CA THR A 67 0.40 -15.85 -7.90
C THR A 67 -0.36 -15.97 -6.59
N ALA A 68 -0.93 -14.85 -6.16
CA ALA A 68 -1.82 -14.78 -5.02
C ALA A 68 -2.98 -13.83 -5.35
N THR A 69 -4.11 -14.00 -4.68
CA THR A 69 -5.28 -13.12 -4.86
C THR A 69 -5.84 -12.73 -3.50
N LEU A 70 -6.15 -11.45 -3.34
CA LEU A 70 -6.82 -10.91 -2.17
C LEU A 70 -7.96 -9.97 -2.57
N PHE A 71 -8.96 -9.84 -1.72
CA PHE A 71 -10.00 -8.81 -1.81
C PHE A 71 -9.70 -7.75 -0.76
N LEU A 72 -9.33 -6.55 -1.23
CA LEU A 72 -8.80 -5.48 -0.38
C LEU A 72 -9.46 -4.14 -0.74
N GLU A 73 -9.56 -3.25 0.24
CA GLU A 73 -9.92 -1.85 0.00
C GLU A 73 -8.84 -1.20 -0.88
N ARG A 74 -9.25 -0.36 -1.82
CA ARG A 74 -8.34 0.38 -2.71
C ARG A 74 -7.31 1.26 -1.96
N SER A 75 -7.65 1.69 -0.76
CA SER A 75 -6.77 2.42 0.16
C SER A 75 -5.66 1.56 0.78
N SER A 76 -5.80 0.24 0.74
CA SER A 76 -4.88 -0.69 1.40
C SER A 76 -3.51 -0.73 0.74
N LYS A 77 -2.56 -1.33 1.46
CA LYS A 77 -1.25 -1.70 0.94
C LYS A 77 -1.05 -3.20 1.10
N VAL A 78 -0.16 -3.77 0.28
CA VAL A 78 0.34 -5.14 0.43
C VAL A 78 1.86 -5.14 0.50
N LYS A 79 2.41 -6.14 1.18
CA LYS A 79 3.85 -6.40 1.20
C LYS A 79 4.10 -7.90 1.21
N LEU A 80 5.33 -8.28 0.89
CA LEU A 80 5.83 -9.62 1.17
C LEU A 80 6.20 -9.72 2.65
N GLU A 81 5.86 -10.85 3.25
CA GLU A 81 6.43 -11.32 4.51
C GLU A 81 6.93 -12.76 4.34
N ALA A 82 7.83 -13.19 5.22
CA ALA A 82 8.16 -14.60 5.35
C ALA A 82 6.89 -15.40 5.66
N ASN A 83 6.73 -16.54 5.01
CA ASN A 83 5.59 -17.42 5.22
C ASN A 83 5.71 -18.11 6.59
N ASP A 84 4.63 -18.07 7.37
CA ASP A 84 4.56 -18.64 8.73
C ASP A 84 4.90 -20.14 8.79
N SER A 85 4.85 -20.83 7.65
CA SER A 85 5.32 -22.22 7.52
C SER A 85 6.85 -22.37 7.70
N PHE A 86 7.62 -21.28 7.74
CA PHE A 86 9.07 -21.26 7.89
C PHE A 86 9.50 -20.33 9.04
N PRO A 87 9.30 -20.73 10.32
CA PRO A 87 9.46 -19.84 11.48
C PRO A 87 10.91 -19.33 11.72
N GLY A 88 11.92 -19.99 11.13
CA GLY A 88 13.32 -19.54 11.20
C GLY A 88 13.72 -18.54 10.10
N PHE A 89 12.80 -18.21 9.19
CA PHE A 89 13.04 -17.26 8.11
C PHE A 89 12.31 -15.94 8.40
N HIS A 90 13.05 -14.85 8.33
CA HIS A 90 12.49 -13.50 8.49
C HIS A 90 12.70 -12.70 7.22
N PHE A 91 11.61 -12.17 6.69
CA PHE A 91 11.60 -11.32 5.53
C PHE A 91 10.40 -10.39 5.61
N SER A 92 10.59 -9.13 5.21
CA SER A 92 9.51 -8.18 5.00
C SER A 92 9.95 -7.18 3.95
N SER A 93 9.16 -7.03 2.87
CA SER A 93 9.39 -5.97 1.89
C SER A 93 8.78 -4.65 2.36
N LEU A 94 9.07 -3.59 1.62
CA LEU A 94 8.33 -2.34 1.74
C LEU A 94 6.86 -2.53 1.29
N PRO A 95 5.90 -1.83 1.93
CA PRO A 95 4.50 -1.84 1.51
C PRO A 95 4.26 -1.10 0.19
N VAL A 96 3.59 -1.76 -0.74
CA VAL A 96 3.16 -1.23 -2.03
C VAL A 96 1.64 -0.98 -2.00
N LYS A 97 1.19 0.11 -2.63
CA LYS A 97 -0.23 0.42 -2.74
C LYS A 97 -0.94 -0.64 -3.59
N VAL A 98 -2.14 -1.04 -3.20
CA VAL A 98 -2.91 -2.03 -3.98
C VAL A 98 -3.42 -1.43 -5.29
N ASP A 99 -3.39 -2.26 -6.33
CA ASP A 99 -4.08 -2.05 -7.60
C ASP A 99 -4.61 -3.42 -8.09
N THR A 100 -5.28 -3.46 -9.23
CA THR A 100 -5.84 -4.69 -9.80
C THR A 100 -4.75 -5.73 -10.08
N ASN A 101 -3.57 -5.30 -10.51
CA ASN A 101 -2.38 -6.14 -10.68
C ASN A 101 -1.21 -5.51 -9.94
N VAL A 102 -0.56 -6.29 -9.08
CA VAL A 102 0.57 -5.84 -8.26
C VAL A 102 1.71 -6.84 -8.38
N ASP A 103 2.88 -6.35 -8.75
CA ASP A 103 4.11 -7.12 -8.67
C ASP A 103 4.77 -6.85 -7.32
N LEU A 104 5.09 -7.93 -6.59
CA LEU A 104 5.85 -7.88 -5.36
C LEU A 104 7.20 -8.52 -5.59
N ILE A 105 8.25 -7.74 -5.38
CA ILE A 105 9.63 -8.14 -5.64
C ILE A 105 10.26 -8.61 -4.33
N ALA A 106 10.72 -9.86 -4.32
CA ALA A 106 11.63 -10.35 -3.29
C ALA A 106 13.06 -10.15 -3.80
N ASP A 107 13.74 -9.15 -3.26
CA ASP A 107 15.16 -8.94 -3.47
C ASP A 107 15.92 -9.21 -2.17
N CYS A 108 16.87 -10.14 -2.23
CA CYS A 108 17.72 -10.53 -1.10
C CYS A 108 19.16 -10.04 -1.27
N SER A 109 19.45 -9.33 -2.36
CA SER A 109 20.77 -8.77 -2.66
C SER A 109 20.84 -7.33 -2.14
N ASN A 110 21.36 -7.17 -0.93
CA ASN A 110 21.41 -5.92 -0.15
C ASN A 110 20.03 -5.41 0.33
N SER A 111 19.95 -5.01 1.60
CA SER A 111 18.69 -4.52 2.14
C SER A 111 18.44 -3.10 1.64
N GLU A 112 17.37 -2.86 0.88
CA GLU A 112 16.84 -1.51 0.56
C GLU A 112 16.77 -0.62 1.81
N ARG A 113 16.60 -1.23 2.99
CA ARG A 113 16.59 -0.55 4.28
C ARG A 113 17.92 0.15 4.60
N LEU A 114 19.05 -0.44 4.23
CA LEU A 114 20.36 0.20 4.38
C LEU A 114 20.51 1.35 3.39
N ASP A 115 20.13 1.15 2.13
CA ASP A 115 20.22 2.20 1.10
C ASP A 115 19.40 3.43 1.48
N ASN A 116 18.16 3.24 1.96
CA ASN A 116 17.33 4.35 2.46
C ASN A 116 17.93 5.08 3.66
N ILE A 117 18.67 4.38 4.54
CA ILE A 117 19.40 5.02 5.65
C ILE A 117 20.57 5.83 5.10
N PHE A 118 21.34 5.27 4.16
CA PHE A 118 22.47 5.97 3.55
C PHE A 118 22.04 7.19 2.73
N ASP A 119 20.93 7.10 2.01
CA ASP A 119 20.34 8.22 1.27
C ASP A 119 19.87 9.32 2.23
N SER A 120 19.17 8.97 3.31
CA SER A 120 18.73 9.94 4.33
C SER A 120 19.89 10.62 5.05
N LEU A 121 21.01 9.90 5.26
CA LEU A 121 22.23 10.48 5.80
C LEU A 121 22.91 11.40 4.77
N ASN A 122 23.01 10.98 3.51
CA ASN A 122 23.58 11.80 2.44
C ASN A 122 22.81 13.10 2.21
N GLU A 123 21.48 13.11 2.33
CA GLU A 123 20.70 14.36 2.24
C GLU A 123 21.01 15.33 3.39
N GLN A 124 21.29 14.83 4.60
CA GLN A 124 21.68 15.69 5.73
C GLN A 124 23.06 16.34 5.51
N PHE A 125 24.00 15.63 4.90
CA PHE A 125 25.37 16.14 4.66
C PHE A 125 25.52 16.91 3.32
N LYS A 126 24.48 16.96 2.48
CA LYS A 126 24.45 17.80 1.25
C LYS A 126 23.95 19.23 1.52
N ALA A 127 23.45 19.51 2.72
CA ALA A 127 22.96 20.82 3.14
C ALA A 127 24.04 21.69 3.83
N ASP A 128 25.26 21.17 3.99
CA ASP A 128 26.47 21.88 4.44
C ASP A 128 27.40 22.17 3.25
#